data_AF-A0AAU5Z5D7-F1
#
_entry.id   AF-A0AAU5Z5D7-F1
#
_cell.length_a   1.000
_cell.length_b   1.000
_cell.length_c   1.000
_cell.angle_alpha   90.00
_cell.angle_beta   90.00
_cell.angle_gamma   90.00
#
_symmetry.space_group_name_H-M   'P 1'
#
loop_
_entity.id
_entity.type
_entity.pdbx_description
1 polymer ?
#
loop_
_entity_poly.entity_id
_entity_poly.type
_entity_poly.pdbx_seq_one_letter_code
_entity_poly.pdbx_strand_id
1 'polypeptide(L)'
;MTAHRTVRLVLALLAGLLLAGTVATTAQAEDGYRFWGYYQWASGQWAFSPKGSDAVVPADGAVEGWRFAVGGAKPRVPRAAGDFEAICGKTPAETGKKRVALVVDPGTPEDAAGGETPGPATGTCVVTDVKATGAKILAAVAPVRIEKGLTCGIAGYPAKGCGDQVKNIQVPATDTPVTLQIGAAVGAAPAASPSPVASSSDGDGAPWGGIIIAAAVVVVLAGGGLLLSRRRTAK
;
A
#
# COMPACT_ATOMS: atom_id res chain seq x y z
N MET A 1 20.14 -39.33 64.14
CA MET A 1 20.51 -38.02 63.51
C MET A 1 20.15 -37.93 62.02
N THR A 2 19.83 -39.04 61.34
CA THR A 2 19.52 -39.08 59.90
C THR A 2 18.07 -38.70 59.56
N ALA A 3 17.08 -39.13 60.35
CA ALA A 3 15.66 -38.87 60.09
C ALA A 3 15.25 -37.38 60.17
N HIS A 4 15.84 -36.61 61.10
CA HIS A 4 15.55 -35.17 61.21
C HIS A 4 16.17 -34.34 60.07
N ARG A 5 17.20 -34.87 59.40
CA ARG A 5 17.89 -34.20 58.30
C ARG A 5 17.13 -34.38 56.98
N THR A 6 16.56 -35.56 56.75
CA THR A 6 15.69 -35.86 55.60
C THR A 6 14.36 -35.12 55.68
N VAL A 7 13.73 -35.03 56.86
CA VAL A 7 12.47 -34.27 57.04
C VAL A 7 12.65 -32.78 56.77
N ARG A 8 13.78 -32.18 57.18
CA ARG A 8 14.10 -30.76 56.91
C ARG A 8 14.37 -30.47 55.43
N LEU A 9 15.00 -31.40 54.72
CA LEU A 9 15.24 -31.30 53.27
C LEU A 9 13.94 -31.40 52.46
N VAL A 10 13.03 -32.30 52.84
CA VAL A 10 11.73 -32.46 52.20
C VAL A 10 10.83 -31.23 52.45
N LEU A 11 10.83 -30.67 53.67
CA LEU A 11 10.10 -29.43 53.96
C LEU A 11 10.64 -28.22 53.17
N ALA A 12 11.96 -28.11 53.02
CA ALA A 12 12.57 -27.02 52.25
C ALA A 12 12.27 -27.13 50.74
N LEU A 13 12.25 -28.34 50.18
CA LEU A 13 11.86 -28.60 48.80
C LEU A 13 10.36 -28.32 48.55
N LEU A 14 9.48 -28.68 49.49
CA LEU A 14 8.05 -28.37 49.43
C LEU A 14 7.78 -26.86 49.55
N ALA A 15 8.51 -26.15 50.42
CA ALA A 15 8.41 -24.70 50.54
C ALA A 15 8.90 -23.98 49.27
N GLY A 16 10.02 -24.44 48.67
CA GLY A 16 10.52 -23.92 47.40
C GLY A 16 9.57 -24.15 46.22
N LEU A 17 8.87 -25.29 46.19
CA LEU A 17 7.88 -25.62 45.15
C LEU A 17 6.59 -24.80 45.28
N LEU A 18 6.19 -24.42 46.51
CA LEU A 18 5.05 -23.54 46.78
C LEU A 18 5.33 -22.08 46.40
N LEU A 19 6.58 -21.63 46.49
CA LEU A 19 6.99 -20.25 46.12
C LEU A 19 7.24 -20.07 44.61
N ALA A 20 7.38 -21.15 43.84
CA ALA A 20 7.55 -21.10 42.38
C ALA A 20 6.22 -21.04 41.60
N GLY A 21 5.07 -21.18 42.27
CA GLY A 21 3.78 -21.50 41.63
C GLY A 21 2.87 -20.34 41.24
N THR A 22 3.12 -19.08 41.60
CA THR A 22 2.09 -18.03 41.41
C THR A 22 2.61 -16.64 41.04
N VAL A 23 3.54 -16.53 40.09
CA VAL A 23 3.58 -15.30 39.28
C VAL A 23 2.54 -15.47 38.18
N ALA A 24 1.26 -15.48 38.56
CA ALA A 24 0.20 -15.18 37.62
C ALA A 24 0.36 -13.69 37.29
N THR A 25 1.07 -13.38 36.21
CA THR A 25 0.98 -12.05 35.60
C THR A 25 -0.49 -11.88 35.21
N THR A 26 -1.27 -11.23 36.05
CA THR A 26 -2.57 -10.72 35.64
C THR A 26 -2.28 -9.74 34.53
N ALA A 27 -2.46 -10.16 33.27
CA ALA A 27 -2.60 -9.22 32.17
C ALA A 27 -3.82 -8.38 32.54
N GLN A 28 -3.58 -7.19 33.10
CA GLN A 28 -4.65 -6.25 33.35
C GLN A 28 -5.31 -5.98 32.00
N ALA A 29 -6.63 -6.17 31.94
CA ALA A 29 -7.37 -5.92 30.72
C ALA A 29 -7.24 -4.42 30.41
N GLU A 30 -6.51 -4.10 29.35
CA GLU A 30 -6.25 -2.73 28.93
C GLU A 30 -7.44 -2.20 28.13
N ASP A 31 -7.75 -0.92 28.26
CA ASP A 31 -8.63 -0.24 27.33
C ASP A 31 -7.78 0.34 26.18
N GLY A 32 -8.33 0.35 24.96
CA GLY A 32 -7.63 0.91 23.82
C GLY A 32 -8.56 1.57 22.83
N TYR A 33 -8.06 1.76 21.62
CA TYR A 33 -8.76 2.45 20.55
C TYR A 33 -8.70 1.65 19.27
N ARG A 34 -9.76 1.75 18.48
CA ARG A 34 -9.82 1.25 17.11
C ARG A 34 -9.59 2.39 16.13
N PHE A 35 -8.44 2.39 15.44
CA PHE A 35 -8.05 3.52 14.61
C PHE A 35 -7.05 3.13 13.50
N TRP A 36 -6.89 4.03 12.53
CA TRP A 36 -5.78 4.00 11.58
C TRP A 36 -4.54 4.67 12.19
N GLY A 37 -3.50 3.88 12.47
CA GLY A 37 -2.19 4.41 12.83
C GLY A 37 -1.37 4.77 11.59
N TYR A 38 -0.49 5.75 11.74
CA TYR A 38 0.43 6.24 10.70
C TYR A 38 1.88 5.93 11.08
N TYR A 39 2.63 5.33 10.16
CA TYR A 39 3.93 4.72 10.43
C TYR A 39 4.96 5.08 9.35
N GLN A 40 6.23 5.09 9.75
CA GLN A 40 7.38 5.17 8.85
C GLN A 40 8.19 3.89 8.98
N TRP A 41 8.70 3.38 7.87
CA TRP A 41 9.65 2.27 7.88
C TRP A 41 11.08 2.80 7.81
N ALA A 42 11.89 2.42 8.79
CA ALA A 42 13.30 2.75 8.81
C ALA A 42 14.07 1.61 9.49
N SER A 43 15.27 1.30 9.00
CA SER A 43 16.15 0.29 9.60
C SER A 43 15.46 -1.08 9.81
N GLY A 44 14.65 -1.50 8.84
CA GLY A 44 13.99 -2.82 8.85
C GLY A 44 12.80 -2.95 9.81
N GLN A 45 12.26 -1.83 10.33
CA GLN A 45 11.17 -1.85 11.28
C GLN A 45 10.20 -0.68 11.08
N TRP A 46 8.95 -0.87 11.47
CA TRP A 46 7.93 0.17 11.54
C TRP A 46 8.06 0.97 12.83
N ALA A 47 8.01 2.30 12.69
CA ALA A 47 7.91 3.24 13.79
C ALA A 47 6.61 4.02 13.67
N PHE A 48 5.88 4.15 14.79
CA PHE A 48 4.70 5.03 14.84
C PHE A 48 5.16 6.49 14.65
N SER A 49 4.48 7.23 13.78
CA SER A 49 4.84 8.61 13.52
C SER A 49 4.48 9.52 14.69
N PRO A 50 5.42 10.30 15.25
CA PRO A 50 5.13 11.26 16.30
C PRO A 50 4.39 12.52 15.79
N LYS A 51 4.27 12.67 14.47
CA LYS A 51 3.58 13.77 13.80
C LYS A 51 2.43 13.24 12.94
N GLY A 52 1.37 14.04 12.80
CA GLY A 52 0.30 13.78 11.84
C GLY A 52 0.83 13.70 10.42
N SER A 53 0.14 12.93 9.57
CA SER A 53 0.53 12.70 8.17
C SER A 53 0.45 13.97 7.30
N ASP A 54 -0.27 14.99 7.77
CA ASP A 54 -0.33 16.32 7.18
C ASP A 54 0.94 17.16 7.44
N ALA A 55 1.72 16.82 8.48
CA ALA A 55 2.94 17.54 8.87
C ALA A 55 4.24 16.81 8.48
N VAL A 56 4.16 15.56 8.02
CA VAL A 56 5.33 14.78 7.58
C VAL A 56 5.48 14.91 6.07
N VAL A 57 6.67 15.32 5.61
CA VAL A 57 7.08 15.33 4.20
C VAL A 57 8.16 14.26 4.01
N PRO A 58 7.81 13.05 3.52
CA PRO A 58 8.77 11.97 3.34
C PRO A 58 9.79 12.31 2.25
N ALA A 59 11.01 11.78 2.35
CA ALA A 59 12.01 11.88 1.30
C ALA A 59 11.67 10.99 0.10
N ASP A 60 12.35 11.18 -1.03
CA ASP A 60 12.39 10.17 -2.09
C ASP A 60 13.00 8.87 -1.54
N GLY A 61 12.45 7.73 -1.91
CA GLY A 61 12.87 6.44 -1.36
C GLY A 61 12.26 6.07 -0.01
N ALA A 62 11.46 6.97 0.60
CA ALA A 62 10.82 6.69 1.87
C ALA A 62 9.69 5.68 1.74
N VAL A 63 9.35 5.04 2.86
CA VAL A 63 8.21 4.12 2.95
C VAL A 63 7.32 4.53 4.10
N GLU A 64 6.06 4.80 3.76
CA GLU A 64 5.02 5.28 4.67
C GLU A 64 3.95 4.20 4.80
N GLY A 65 3.40 4.05 6.00
CA GLY A 65 2.48 2.96 6.34
C GLY A 65 1.23 3.42 7.05
N TRP A 66 0.11 2.77 6.75
CA TRP A 66 -1.15 2.90 7.48
C TRP A 66 -1.59 1.53 7.97
N ARG A 67 -1.94 1.42 9.25
CA ARG A 67 -2.48 0.18 9.83
C ARG A 67 -3.74 0.46 10.60
N PHE A 68 -4.85 -0.16 10.20
CA PHE A 68 -6.06 -0.18 11.00
C PHE A 68 -5.99 -1.32 12.01
N ALA A 69 -6.17 -1.00 13.29
CA ALA A 69 -6.15 -2.01 14.34
C ALA A 69 -6.87 -1.54 15.60
N VAL A 70 -7.21 -2.49 16.47
CA VAL A 70 -7.46 -2.21 17.89
C VAL A 70 -6.12 -2.28 18.63
N GLY A 71 -5.71 -1.19 19.26
CA GLY A 71 -4.44 -1.08 19.97
C GLY A 71 -4.55 -0.22 21.23
N GLY A 72 -3.67 -0.50 22.19
CA GLY A 72 -3.55 0.22 23.45
C GLY A 72 -2.29 1.09 23.49
N ALA A 73 -1.58 1.07 24.61
CA ALA A 73 -0.34 1.78 24.87
C ALA A 73 0.76 1.46 23.85
N LYS A 74 0.73 0.25 23.28
CA LYS A 74 1.55 -0.14 22.15
C LYS A 74 0.68 -0.24 20.89
N PRO A 75 0.76 0.74 19.97
CA PRO A 75 0.09 0.66 18.68
C PRO A 75 0.57 -0.55 17.86
N ARG A 76 -0.34 -1.14 17.10
CA ARG A 76 -0.03 -2.27 16.20
C ARG A 76 0.44 -1.76 14.85
N VAL A 77 1.59 -2.24 14.40
CA VAL A 77 2.25 -1.83 13.17
C VAL A 77 1.69 -2.57 11.94
N PRO A 78 1.93 -2.08 10.71
CA PRO A 78 1.61 -2.84 9.50
C PRO A 78 2.24 -4.24 9.52
N ARG A 79 1.49 -5.24 9.06
CA ARG A 79 1.87 -6.67 9.13
C ARG A 79 2.86 -7.09 8.05
N ALA A 80 3.02 -6.29 7.01
CA ALA A 80 4.00 -6.50 5.96
C ALA A 80 5.23 -5.61 6.15
N ALA A 81 6.38 -6.03 5.65
CA ALA A 81 7.58 -5.21 5.63
C ALA A 81 7.43 -4.01 4.68
N GLY A 82 8.04 -2.89 5.06
CA GLY A 82 8.12 -1.68 4.23
C GLY A 82 9.28 -1.74 3.23
N ASP A 83 9.30 -2.74 2.35
CA ASP A 83 10.37 -2.88 1.35
C ASP A 83 10.14 -1.94 0.16
N PHE A 84 10.91 -0.85 0.10
CA PHE A 84 10.83 0.13 -0.99
C PHE A 84 11.11 -0.51 -2.35
N GLU A 85 12.11 -1.38 -2.46
CA GLU A 85 12.52 -1.94 -3.74
C GLU A 85 11.44 -2.88 -4.28
N ALA A 86 10.81 -3.68 -3.39
CA ALA A 86 9.69 -4.53 -3.77
C ALA A 86 8.47 -3.74 -4.28
N ILE A 87 8.21 -2.56 -3.71
CA ILE A 87 7.02 -1.74 -4.04
C ILE A 87 7.29 -0.79 -5.23
N CYS A 88 8.45 -0.15 -5.25
CA CYS A 88 8.80 0.97 -6.14
C CYS A 88 9.96 0.68 -7.11
N GLY A 89 10.66 -0.46 -7.02
CA GLY A 89 11.87 -0.73 -7.81
C GLY A 89 11.65 -0.69 -9.33
N LYS A 90 10.43 -0.98 -9.78
CA LYS A 90 10.03 -0.90 -11.20
C LYS A 90 9.60 0.49 -11.65
N THR A 91 9.49 1.45 -10.74
CA THR A 91 9.05 2.82 -11.02
C THR A 91 10.28 3.71 -11.19
N PRO A 92 10.54 4.24 -12.40
CA PRO A 92 11.67 5.13 -12.64
C PRO A 92 11.61 6.38 -11.77
N ALA A 93 12.78 6.90 -11.40
CA ALA A 93 12.87 8.23 -10.80
C ALA A 93 12.53 9.30 -11.86
N GLU A 94 11.84 10.35 -11.43
CA GLU A 94 11.47 11.48 -12.28
C GLU A 94 12.03 12.78 -11.72
N THR A 95 12.63 13.60 -12.58
CA THR A 95 13.23 14.88 -12.18
C THR A 95 12.20 15.80 -11.55
N GLY A 96 12.50 16.31 -10.35
CA GLY A 96 11.61 17.22 -9.62
C GLY A 96 10.45 16.54 -8.88
N LYS A 97 10.41 15.20 -8.90
CA LYS A 97 9.44 14.38 -8.16
C LYS A 97 10.14 13.50 -7.14
N LYS A 98 9.35 12.89 -6.27
CA LYS A 98 9.78 11.83 -5.36
C LYS A 98 8.89 10.60 -5.52
N ARG A 99 9.46 9.44 -5.23
CA ARG A 99 8.80 8.14 -5.10
C ARG A 99 8.71 7.82 -3.62
N VAL A 100 7.50 7.50 -3.18
CA VAL A 100 7.26 7.01 -1.83
C VAL A 100 6.50 5.70 -1.95
N ALA A 101 7.01 4.65 -1.32
CA ALA A 101 6.27 3.41 -1.21
C ALA A 101 5.22 3.56 -0.11
N LEU A 102 3.95 3.42 -0.48
CA LEU A 102 2.84 3.48 0.46
C LEU A 102 2.37 2.07 0.77
N VAL A 103 2.33 1.72 2.05
CA VAL A 103 1.72 0.49 2.57
C VAL A 103 0.40 0.83 3.24
N VAL A 104 -0.68 0.18 2.83
CA VAL A 104 -1.98 0.28 3.51
C VAL A 104 -2.37 -1.12 3.98
N ASP A 105 -2.51 -1.27 5.30
CA ASP A 105 -2.89 -2.51 5.94
C ASP A 105 -4.25 -2.35 6.66
N PRO A 106 -5.37 -2.80 6.06
CA PRO A 106 -6.71 -2.58 6.57
C PRO A 106 -7.10 -3.30 7.86
N GLY A 107 -6.25 -4.10 8.49
CA GLY A 107 -6.69 -4.84 9.68
C GLY A 107 -6.79 -6.34 9.45
N THR A 108 -7.08 -7.03 10.53
CA THR A 108 -7.65 -8.38 10.50
C THR A 108 -9.15 -8.29 10.80
N PRO A 109 -9.93 -9.35 10.54
CA PRO A 109 -11.35 -9.36 10.92
C PRO A 109 -11.60 -9.05 12.40
N GLU A 110 -10.66 -9.40 13.29
CA GLU A 110 -10.74 -9.10 14.72
C GLU A 110 -10.60 -7.59 15.02
N ASP A 111 -9.99 -6.82 14.12
CA ASP A 111 -9.86 -5.37 14.26
C ASP A 111 -11.17 -4.64 13.89
N ALA A 112 -12.02 -5.26 13.08
CA ALA A 112 -13.21 -4.65 12.52
C ALA A 112 -14.32 -4.45 13.56
N ALA A 113 -15.00 -3.30 13.50
CA ALA A 113 -16.27 -3.13 14.19
C ALA A 113 -17.41 -3.79 13.39
N GLY A 114 -18.36 -4.42 14.06
CA GLY A 114 -19.59 -4.90 13.41
C GLY A 114 -19.41 -6.00 12.37
N GLY A 115 -18.27 -6.70 12.34
CA GLY A 115 -18.01 -7.82 11.43
C GLY A 115 -17.68 -7.43 9.98
N GLU A 116 -17.35 -6.17 9.71
CA GLU A 116 -16.81 -5.77 8.40
C GLU A 116 -15.56 -6.58 8.06
N THR A 117 -15.42 -7.02 6.82
CA THR A 117 -14.23 -7.77 6.39
C THR A 117 -13.20 -6.78 5.84
N PRO A 118 -11.99 -6.69 6.44
CA PRO A 118 -10.94 -5.84 5.89
C PRO A 118 -10.50 -6.30 4.51
N GLY A 119 -10.12 -5.33 3.68
CA GLY A 119 -9.43 -5.61 2.43
C GLY A 119 -8.02 -6.19 2.66
N PRO A 120 -7.38 -6.66 1.58
CA PRO A 120 -5.99 -7.11 1.62
C PRO A 120 -5.03 -5.95 1.91
N ALA A 121 -3.87 -6.25 2.48
CA ALA A 121 -2.80 -5.26 2.62
C ALA A 121 -2.17 -4.96 1.25
N THR A 122 -2.01 -3.68 0.92
CA THR A 122 -1.54 -3.23 -0.39
C THR A 122 -0.24 -2.44 -0.29
N GLY A 123 0.55 -2.53 -1.35
CA GLY A 123 1.71 -1.67 -1.60
C GLY A 123 1.49 -0.87 -2.87
N THR A 124 1.79 0.42 -2.87
CA THR A 124 1.67 1.27 -4.06
C THR A 124 2.83 2.24 -4.11
N CYS A 125 3.51 2.30 -5.27
CA CYS A 125 4.50 3.34 -5.48
C CYS A 125 3.81 4.65 -5.89
N VAL A 126 4.07 5.72 -5.14
CA VAL A 126 3.49 7.05 -5.41
C VAL A 126 4.59 7.98 -5.89
N VAL A 127 4.47 8.43 -7.14
CA VAL A 127 5.32 9.49 -7.71
C VAL A 127 4.60 10.83 -7.55
N THR A 128 5.21 11.77 -6.83
CA THR A 128 4.53 13.01 -6.44
C THR A 128 5.51 14.17 -6.23
N ASP A 129 4.98 15.36 -5.96
CA ASP A 129 5.78 16.55 -5.69
C ASP A 129 6.68 16.36 -4.47
N VAL A 130 7.89 16.90 -4.51
CA VAL A 130 8.87 16.79 -3.42
C VAL A 130 8.34 17.29 -2.07
N LYS A 131 7.40 18.25 -2.07
CA LYS A 131 6.75 18.79 -0.87
C LYS A 131 5.46 18.05 -0.45
N ALA A 132 5.08 16.96 -1.12
CA ALA A 132 3.89 16.20 -0.77
C ALA A 132 4.02 15.60 0.63
N THR A 133 2.96 15.73 1.43
CA THR A 133 2.90 15.20 2.79
C THR A 133 2.41 13.75 2.78
N GLY A 134 2.57 13.02 3.88
CA GLY A 134 2.03 11.66 4.03
C GLY A 134 0.52 11.58 3.74
N ALA A 135 -0.24 12.61 4.13
CA ALA A 135 -1.67 12.73 3.83
C ALA A 135 -1.94 12.87 2.32
N LYS A 136 -1.14 13.68 1.60
CA LYS A 136 -1.27 13.83 0.14
C LYS A 136 -0.88 12.56 -0.59
N ILE A 137 0.13 11.85 -0.10
CA ILE A 137 0.58 10.56 -0.66
C ILE A 137 -0.54 9.52 -0.53
N LEU A 138 -1.18 9.42 0.64
CA LEU A 138 -2.32 8.52 0.83
C LEU A 138 -3.51 8.90 -0.08
N ALA A 139 -3.85 10.19 -0.12
CA ALA A 139 -4.99 10.68 -0.90
C ALA A 139 -4.82 10.51 -2.42
N ALA A 140 -3.58 10.39 -2.91
CA ALA A 140 -3.32 10.07 -4.31
C ALA A 140 -3.73 8.63 -4.68
N VAL A 141 -3.75 7.72 -3.70
CA VAL A 141 -4.00 6.27 -3.93
C VAL A 141 -5.46 5.90 -3.69
N ALA A 142 -6.11 6.49 -2.68
CA ALA A 142 -7.48 6.14 -2.33
C ALA A 142 -8.26 7.33 -1.73
N PRO A 143 -9.60 7.32 -1.82
CA PRO A 143 -10.43 8.23 -1.04
C PRO A 143 -10.17 8.07 0.47
N VAL A 144 -10.02 9.19 1.16
CA VAL A 144 -9.74 9.23 2.60
C VAL A 144 -10.85 9.98 3.32
N ARG A 145 -11.44 9.34 4.34
CA ARG A 145 -12.37 9.98 5.26
C ARG A 145 -11.58 10.52 6.45
N ILE A 146 -11.59 11.84 6.63
CA ILE A 146 -10.95 12.53 7.75
C ILE A 146 -12.03 13.15 8.63
N GLU A 147 -11.97 12.91 9.93
CA GLU A 147 -12.84 13.57 10.92
C GLU A 147 -12.00 13.97 12.13
N LYS A 148 -12.18 15.20 12.62
CA LYS A 148 -11.47 15.72 13.82
C LYS A 148 -9.94 15.54 13.76
N GLY A 149 -9.35 15.62 12.56
CA GLY A 149 -7.91 15.46 12.35
C GLY A 149 -7.41 14.01 12.32
N LEU A 150 -8.30 13.01 12.38
CA LEU A 150 -7.95 11.59 12.29
C LEU A 150 -8.30 11.03 10.91
N THR A 151 -7.47 10.12 10.42
CA THR A 151 -7.83 9.23 9.31
C THR A 151 -8.82 8.19 9.81
N CYS A 152 -10.08 8.33 9.42
CA CYS A 152 -11.17 7.47 9.86
C CYS A 152 -11.48 6.35 8.88
N GLY A 153 -11.17 6.54 7.59
CA GLY A 153 -11.36 5.52 6.57
C GLY A 153 -10.48 5.72 5.36
N ILE A 154 -10.05 4.61 4.75
CA ILE A 154 -9.22 4.56 3.54
C ILE A 154 -9.91 3.60 2.57
N ALA A 155 -10.13 4.05 1.33
CA ALA A 155 -10.85 3.27 0.31
C ALA A 155 -12.23 2.76 0.79
N GLY A 156 -12.90 3.54 1.66
CA GLY A 156 -14.20 3.19 2.24
C GLY A 156 -14.15 2.29 3.48
N TYR A 157 -12.96 1.86 3.95
CA TYR A 157 -12.81 1.00 5.12
C TYR A 157 -12.14 1.71 6.33
N PRO A 158 -12.64 1.52 7.57
CA PRO A 158 -13.97 1.00 7.85
C PRO A 158 -15.04 1.99 7.36
N ALA A 159 -16.24 1.47 7.08
CA ALA A 159 -17.35 2.30 6.60
C ALA A 159 -17.79 3.31 7.68
N LYS A 160 -17.65 2.95 8.96
CA LYS A 160 -18.05 3.76 10.12
C LYS A 160 -17.00 3.74 11.23
N GLY A 161 -17.19 4.60 12.22
CA GLY A 161 -16.27 4.77 13.34
C GLY A 161 -15.11 5.71 13.00
N CYS A 162 -14.49 6.26 14.06
CA CYS A 162 -13.27 7.05 13.95
C CYS A 162 -12.57 7.17 15.30
N GLY A 163 -11.70 6.22 15.64
CA GLY A 163 -11.00 6.24 16.93
C GLY A 163 -11.87 5.80 18.10
N ASP A 164 -12.74 4.80 17.89
CA ASP A 164 -13.67 4.35 18.92
C ASP A 164 -12.90 3.69 20.08
N GLN A 165 -13.27 4.02 21.32
CA GLN A 165 -12.72 3.34 22.50
C GLN A 165 -13.25 1.90 22.56
N VAL A 166 -12.35 0.96 22.86
CA VAL A 166 -12.66 -0.46 23.04
C VAL A 166 -12.18 -0.86 24.43
N LYS A 167 -13.09 -1.42 25.22
CA LYS A 167 -12.76 -1.87 26.58
C LYS A 167 -12.17 -3.26 26.57
N ASN A 168 -11.26 -3.54 27.52
CA ASN A 168 -10.69 -4.87 27.75
C ASN A 168 -10.13 -5.51 26.46
N ILE A 169 -9.35 -4.75 25.70
CA ILE A 169 -8.84 -5.19 24.40
C ILE A 169 -8.03 -6.47 24.54
N GLN A 170 -8.21 -7.38 23.59
CA GLN A 170 -7.39 -8.58 23.46
C GLN A 170 -6.47 -8.36 22.27
N VAL A 171 -5.23 -7.97 22.55
CA VAL A 171 -4.21 -7.76 21.53
C VAL A 171 -3.37 -9.02 21.40
N PRO A 172 -3.25 -9.62 20.20
CA PRO A 172 -2.35 -10.75 20.01
C PRO A 172 -0.91 -10.32 20.28
N ALA A 173 -0.10 -11.22 20.86
CA ALA A 173 1.31 -10.94 21.13
C ALA A 173 2.10 -10.61 19.85
N THR A 174 1.71 -11.25 18.74
CA THR A 174 2.27 -11.05 17.41
C THR A 174 1.18 -11.17 16.38
N ASP A 175 1.22 -10.29 15.38
CA ASP A 175 0.38 -10.42 14.19
C ASP A 175 1.02 -11.33 13.15
N THR A 176 0.19 -12.15 12.50
CA THR A 176 0.63 -12.97 11.36
C THR A 176 1.09 -12.05 10.22
N PRO A 177 2.33 -12.17 9.73
CA PRO A 177 2.81 -11.40 8.59
C PRO A 177 1.98 -11.68 7.34
N VAL A 178 1.85 -10.67 6.47
CA VAL A 178 1.11 -10.78 5.21
C VAL A 178 1.98 -10.34 4.04
N THR A 179 1.71 -10.92 2.87
CA THR A 179 2.30 -10.47 1.60
C THR A 179 1.47 -9.31 1.05
N LEU A 180 2.13 -8.22 0.67
CA LEU A 180 1.47 -7.09 0.03
C LEU A 180 0.97 -7.45 -1.36
N GLN A 181 -0.24 -7.02 -1.68
CA GLN A 181 -0.69 -6.91 -3.06
C GLN A 181 -0.16 -5.60 -3.64
N ILE A 182 0.84 -5.72 -4.51
CA ILE A 182 1.47 -4.56 -5.16
C ILE A 182 0.59 -4.08 -6.31
N GLY A 183 0.06 -2.87 -6.19
CA GLY A 183 -0.73 -2.19 -7.20
C GLY A 183 0.14 -1.47 -8.24
N ALA A 184 -0.52 -0.95 -9.29
CA ALA A 184 0.15 -0.08 -10.26
C ALA A 184 0.65 1.21 -9.58
N ALA A 185 1.80 1.71 -10.04
CA ALA A 185 2.30 2.99 -9.57
C ALA A 185 1.33 4.14 -9.93
N VAL A 186 1.22 5.12 -9.05
CA VAL A 186 0.35 6.29 -9.22
C VAL A 186 1.20 7.54 -9.39
N GLY A 187 0.79 8.41 -10.31
CA GLY A 187 1.45 9.70 -10.57
C GLY A 187 2.73 9.58 -11.40
N ALA A 188 3.15 8.37 -11.77
CA ALA A 188 4.26 8.15 -12.69
C ALA A 188 3.84 8.52 -14.12
N ALA A 189 4.76 9.10 -14.88
CA ALA A 189 4.60 9.24 -16.32
C ALA A 189 4.44 7.84 -16.94
N PRO A 190 3.58 7.67 -17.96
CA PRO A 190 3.51 6.42 -18.70
C PRO A 190 4.92 6.06 -19.17
N ALA A 191 5.39 4.87 -18.81
CA ALA A 191 6.60 4.34 -19.40
C ALA A 191 6.39 4.40 -20.92
N ALA A 192 7.27 5.11 -21.63
CA ALA A 192 7.22 5.13 -23.08
C ALA A 192 7.23 3.67 -23.53
N SER A 193 6.12 3.21 -24.12
CA SER A 193 6.10 1.93 -24.81
C SER A 193 7.30 1.93 -25.75
N PRO A 194 8.07 0.84 -25.85
CA PRO A 194 9.10 0.77 -26.88
C PRO A 194 8.37 0.97 -28.21
N SER A 195 8.53 2.16 -28.80
CA SER A 195 8.17 2.38 -30.19
C SER A 195 8.82 1.24 -30.96
N PRO A 196 8.11 0.53 -31.84
CA PRO A 196 8.75 -0.47 -32.69
C PRO A 196 9.90 0.26 -33.36
N VAL A 197 11.13 -0.18 -33.06
CA VAL A 197 12.30 0.29 -33.79
C VAL A 197 12.00 -0.14 -35.21
N ALA A 198 11.69 0.82 -36.08
CA ALA A 198 11.61 0.54 -37.49
C ALA A 198 13.01 0.03 -37.86
N SER A 199 13.11 -1.28 -38.10
CA SER A 199 14.31 -1.87 -38.66
C SER A 199 14.55 -1.17 -39.99
N SER A 200 15.46 -0.21 -40.01
CA SER A 200 16.07 0.26 -41.24
C SER A 200 16.91 -0.90 -41.74
N SER A 201 16.30 -1.72 -42.58
CA SER A 201 17.06 -2.60 -43.46
C SER A 201 17.88 -1.70 -44.37
N ASP A 202 19.19 -1.66 -44.12
CA ASP A 202 20.17 -1.26 -45.12
C ASP A 202 20.06 -2.24 -46.29
N GLY A 203 19.26 -1.83 -47.27
CA GLY A 203 19.14 -2.48 -48.56
C GLY A 203 19.16 -1.37 -49.60
N ASP A 204 20.29 -1.26 -50.29
CA ASP A 204 20.46 -0.43 -51.48
C ASP A 204 19.27 -0.59 -52.44
N GLY A 205 18.41 0.44 -52.52
CA GLY A 205 17.24 0.42 -53.40
C GLY A 205 16.29 1.58 -53.15
N ALA A 206 16.38 2.62 -53.96
CA ALA A 206 15.53 3.82 -53.87
C ALA A 206 14.01 3.52 -53.87
N PRO A 207 13.19 4.23 -53.07
CA PRO A 207 11.78 3.90 -52.86
C PRO A 207 10.86 4.65 -53.83
N TRP A 208 10.57 4.06 -54.99
CA TRP A 208 9.54 4.59 -55.92
C TRP A 208 8.29 3.70 -56.05
N GLY A 209 8.22 2.56 -55.34
CA GLY A 209 7.08 1.64 -55.41
C GLY A 209 5.81 2.13 -54.70
N GLY A 210 5.94 2.91 -53.62
CA GLY A 210 4.78 3.39 -52.83
C GLY A 210 3.99 4.53 -53.47
N ILE A 211 4.60 5.28 -54.39
CA ILE A 211 3.97 6.44 -55.04
C ILE A 211 3.01 6.00 -56.17
N ILE A 212 3.28 4.86 -56.82
CA ILE A 212 2.46 4.37 -57.94
C ILE A 212 1.09 3.84 -57.46
N ILE A 213 1.02 3.25 -56.27
CA ILE A 213 -0.24 2.71 -55.72
C ILE A 213 -1.18 3.85 -55.28
N ALA A 214 -0.65 4.93 -54.72
CA ALA A 214 -1.45 6.09 -54.31
C ALA A 214 -2.01 6.88 -55.51
N ALA A 215 -1.24 7.01 -56.61
CA ALA A 215 -1.68 7.71 -57.81
C ALA A 215 -2.81 6.97 -58.57
N ALA A 216 -2.77 5.63 -58.62
CA ALA A 216 -3.80 4.83 -59.30
C ALA A 216 -5.19 4.95 -58.63
N VAL A 217 -5.23 5.04 -57.29
CA VAL A 217 -6.49 5.17 -56.55
C VAL A 217 -7.15 6.53 -56.78
N VAL A 218 -6.37 7.61 -56.87
CA VAL A 218 -6.90 8.97 -57.09
C VAL A 218 -7.50 9.11 -58.51
N VAL A 219 -6.90 8.51 -59.53
CA VAL A 219 -7.42 8.56 -60.91
C VAL A 219 -8.73 7.78 -61.06
N VAL A 220 -8.86 6.62 -60.39
CA VAL A 220 -10.10 5.82 -60.42
C VAL A 220 -11.26 6.56 -59.72
N LEU A 221 -11.00 7.23 -58.59
CA LEU A 221 -12.01 8.00 -57.87
C LEU A 221 -12.44 9.27 -58.64
N ALA A 222 -11.52 9.94 -59.33
CA ALA A 222 -11.85 11.08 -60.20
C ALA A 222 -12.65 10.67 -61.46
N GLY A 223 -12.30 9.53 -62.07
CA GLY A 223 -13.03 8.98 -63.23
C GLY A 223 -14.45 8.52 -62.90
N GLY A 224 -14.65 7.89 -61.74
CA GLY A 224 -15.97 7.45 -61.27
C GLY A 224 -16.93 8.60 -60.95
N GLY A 225 -16.43 9.70 -60.38
CA GLY A 225 -17.23 10.89 -60.07
C GLY A 225 -17.78 11.60 -61.32
N LEU A 226 -16.99 11.67 -62.39
CA LEU A 226 -17.41 12.33 -63.63
C LEU A 226 -18.51 11.57 -64.39
N LEU A 227 -18.50 10.23 -64.34
CA LEU A 227 -19.52 9.37 -64.96
C LEU A 227 -20.85 9.37 -64.18
N LEU A 228 -20.80 9.49 -62.86
CA LEU A 228 -21.99 9.63 -62.02
C LEU A 228 -22.64 11.01 -62.16
N SER A 229 -21.85 12.07 -62.37
CA SER A 229 -22.36 13.42 -62.63
C SER A 229 -23.07 13.51 -63.98
N ARG A 230 -22.56 12.89 -65.06
CA ARG A 230 -23.20 12.91 -66.40
C ARG A 230 -24.49 12.10 -66.47
N ARG A 231 -24.66 11.08 -65.61
CA ARG A 231 -25.89 10.28 -65.52
C ARG A 231 -27.03 10.97 -64.76
N ARG A 232 -26.72 11.93 -63.88
CA ARG A 232 -27.72 12.70 -63.12
C ARG A 232 -28.27 13.91 -63.87
N THR A 233 -27.60 14.41 -64.90
CA THR A 233 -28.09 15.50 -65.77
C THR A 233 -28.89 15.00 -66.99
N ALA A 234 -29.04 13.69 -67.16
CA ALA A 234 -29.79 13.07 -68.25
C ALA A 234 -31.10 12.40 -67.79
N LYS A 235 -31.65 12.83 -66.65
CA LYS A 235 -32.96 12.39 -66.16
C LYS A 235 -33.80 13.58 -65.72
#